data_AF-A0A3N4NGC1-F1
#
_entry.id   AF-A0A3N4NGC1-F1
#
_cell.length_a   1.000
_cell.length_b   1.000
_cell.length_c   1.000
_cell.angle_alpha   90.00
_cell.angle_beta   90.00
_cell.angle_gamma   90.00
#
_symmetry.space_group_name_H-M   'P 1'
#
loop_
_entity.id
_entity.type
_entity.pdbx_description
1 polymer ?
#
loop_
_entity_poly.entity_id
_entity_poly.type
_entity_poly.pdbx_seq_one_letter_code
_entity_poly.pdbx_strand_id
1 'polypeptide(L)'
;QTVSLGEDYVETICGDIHEELIYTYEVCETISDNPFVDPYDEKDNKTVPEEDKGDGSEEEHIDSDDLTDKEKCINDFLTSKGNTFVKEIMQNFKGNSEFDIKIQSVDRIFGENNDDLNGETRFTLGNEIIFIDISSYQANQNSALEVARTILHEYIHADMLRKLNTSDQTNEVLDFIKTYEKYKQTKFEPTAQHETMAELYLKSMEDALKDFYKNVLVGDYNYNTNNGTNPLPDSFYEALAWRGLKDHNVQAYKDLSNTKKQELEKALTDHFHSITKSCPN
;
A
#
# COMPACT_ATOMS: atom_id res chain seq x y z
N GLN A 1 -13.13 -37.34 -35.82
CA GLN A 1 -14.21 -36.48 -35.27
C GLN A 1 -13.62 -35.79 -34.06
N THR A 2 -13.39 -34.49 -34.21
CA THR A 2 -13.32 -33.38 -33.26
C THR A 2 -13.47 -33.61 -31.73
N VAL A 3 -12.49 -33.03 -30.98
CA VAL A 3 -12.46 -32.34 -29.64
C VAL A 3 -12.86 -33.15 -28.38
N SER A 4 -12.35 -32.95 -27.14
CA SER A 4 -11.69 -31.81 -26.48
C SER A 4 -11.15 -32.17 -25.09
N LEU A 5 -9.99 -31.58 -24.72
CA LEU A 5 -9.49 -31.00 -23.45
C LEU A 5 -9.82 -31.73 -22.11
N GLY A 6 -8.89 -31.98 -21.19
CA GLY A 6 -7.69 -31.21 -20.81
C GLY A 6 -7.91 -30.68 -19.38
N GLU A 7 -7.52 -31.42 -18.36
CA GLU A 7 -7.48 -30.96 -16.97
C GLU A 7 -6.01 -30.76 -16.58
N ASP A 8 -5.56 -29.50 -16.54
CA ASP A 8 -4.29 -29.14 -15.93
C ASP A 8 -4.50 -29.04 -14.41
N TYR A 9 -3.82 -29.95 -13.71
CA TYR A 9 -3.66 -29.95 -12.25
C TYR A 9 -2.68 -28.82 -11.89
N VAL A 10 -3.09 -27.87 -11.04
CA VAL A 10 -2.16 -26.97 -10.34
C VAL A 10 -2.02 -27.48 -8.91
N GLU A 11 -0.84 -28.03 -8.61
CA GLU A 11 -0.44 -28.47 -7.27
C GLU A 11 0.39 -27.35 -6.63
N THR A 12 -0.18 -26.64 -5.66
CA THR A 12 0.54 -25.68 -4.82
C THR A 12 1.09 -26.41 -3.60
N ILE A 13 2.42 -26.42 -3.43
CA ILE A 13 3.10 -27.03 -2.29
C ILE A 13 3.45 -25.91 -1.29
N CYS A 14 2.70 -25.82 -0.18
CA CYS A 14 3.08 -25.04 0.99
C CYS A 14 3.92 -25.92 1.91
N GLY A 15 5.18 -25.54 2.16
CA GLY A 15 6.08 -26.28 3.05
C GLY A 15 5.87 -25.89 4.52
N ASP A 16 5.67 -26.89 5.38
CA ASP A 16 5.64 -26.73 6.84
C ASP A 16 6.98 -26.22 7.39
N ILE A 17 6.94 -25.18 8.23
CA ILE A 17 8.05 -24.84 9.13
C ILE A 17 7.48 -24.69 10.55
N HIS A 18 7.94 -25.55 11.46
CA HIS A 18 7.58 -25.58 12.88
C HIS A 18 8.46 -24.62 13.71
N GLU A 19 7.86 -24.03 14.76
CA GLU A 19 8.43 -23.34 15.96
C GLU A 19 9.09 -21.95 15.71
N GLU A 20 8.77 -20.81 16.35
CA GLU A 20 8.11 -20.43 17.62
C GLU A 20 7.14 -19.25 17.40
N LEU A 21 6.15 -19.10 18.31
CA LEU A 21 5.06 -18.11 18.27
C LEU A 21 5.50 -16.64 18.06
N ILE A 22 5.41 -16.16 16.83
CA ILE A 22 5.28 -14.73 16.48
C ILE A 22 4.05 -14.63 15.59
N TYR A 23 3.04 -13.86 16.00
CA TYR A 23 1.84 -13.61 15.19
C TYR A 23 2.25 -12.82 13.93
N THR A 24 2.40 -13.52 12.81
CA THR A 24 2.43 -12.91 11.47
C THR A 24 0.99 -12.80 10.98
N TYR A 25 0.56 -11.58 10.63
CA TYR A 25 -0.73 -11.34 9.99
C TYR A 25 -0.44 -11.15 8.51
N GLU A 26 -0.94 -12.07 7.69
CA GLU A 26 -0.82 -12.05 6.23
C GLU A 26 -1.69 -10.91 5.66
N VAL A 27 -1.11 -10.12 4.77
CA VAL A 27 -1.88 -9.35 3.78
C VAL A 27 -1.97 -10.27 2.56
N CYS A 28 -3.10 -10.33 1.86
CA CYS A 28 -3.31 -11.13 0.65
C CYS A 28 -4.29 -10.36 -0.22
N GLU A 29 -3.81 -9.74 -1.30
CA GLU A 29 -4.70 -9.06 -2.25
C GLU A 29 -5.36 -10.07 -3.20
N THR A 30 -6.63 -9.85 -3.49
CA THR A 30 -7.36 -10.56 -4.55
C THR A 30 -7.49 -9.62 -5.75
N ILE A 31 -6.85 -9.96 -6.87
CA ILE A 31 -7.09 -9.27 -8.14
C ILE A 31 -7.57 -10.34 -9.12
N SER A 32 -8.80 -10.17 -9.58
CA SER A 32 -9.35 -10.94 -10.69
C SER A 32 -8.50 -10.70 -11.94
N ASP A 33 -7.55 -11.59 -12.20
CA ASP A 33 -6.79 -11.68 -13.45
C ASP A 33 -7.72 -12.06 -14.62
N ASN A 34 -8.47 -11.09 -15.14
CA ASN A 34 -9.20 -11.29 -16.37
C ASN A 34 -8.23 -11.09 -17.56
N PRO A 35 -8.03 -12.10 -18.43
CA PRO A 35 -7.09 -12.01 -19.53
C PRO A 35 -7.51 -10.92 -20.52
N PHE A 36 -6.57 -10.00 -20.72
CA PHE A 36 -6.53 -8.92 -21.70
C PHE A 36 -7.21 -9.27 -23.05
N VAL A 37 -8.20 -8.47 -23.44
CA VAL A 37 -8.64 -8.31 -24.83
C VAL A 37 -8.13 -6.96 -25.33
N ASP A 38 -7.28 -7.01 -26.34
CA ASP A 38 -6.72 -5.87 -27.08
C ASP A 38 -7.82 -4.96 -27.65
N PRO A 39 -7.91 -3.66 -27.27
CA PRO A 39 -8.95 -2.76 -27.75
C PRO A 39 -8.46 -1.74 -28.79
N TYR A 40 -7.44 -2.03 -29.60
CA TYR A 40 -7.15 -1.19 -30.77
C TYR A 40 -7.98 -1.60 -31.99
N ASP A 41 -9.20 -1.06 -32.11
CA ASP A 41 -9.81 -0.77 -33.42
C ASP A 41 -10.54 0.60 -33.41
N GLU A 42 -9.88 1.53 -34.09
CA GLU A 42 -10.28 2.78 -34.73
C GLU A 42 -11.59 3.56 -34.37
N LYS A 43 -11.35 4.87 -34.15
CA LYS A 43 -12.09 6.05 -34.66
C LYS A 43 -13.51 6.33 -34.13
N ASP A 44 -13.65 7.41 -33.37
CA ASP A 44 -14.23 8.63 -33.95
C ASP A 44 -14.08 9.88 -33.07
N ASN A 45 -13.88 10.98 -33.77
CA ASN A 45 -13.63 12.35 -33.34
C ASN A 45 -14.95 13.07 -33.03
N LYS A 46 -15.06 13.81 -31.92
CA LYS A 46 -15.97 14.97 -31.79
C LYS A 46 -15.69 15.87 -30.57
N THR A 47 -15.14 17.02 -30.90
CA THR A 47 -15.30 18.38 -30.35
C THR A 47 -16.03 18.61 -29.02
N VAL A 48 -15.27 19.27 -28.13
CA VAL A 48 -15.59 19.95 -26.87
C VAL A 48 -16.45 21.22 -27.08
N PRO A 49 -17.26 21.60 -26.08
CA PRO A 49 -17.46 23.02 -25.75
C PRO A 49 -16.94 23.37 -24.35
N GLU A 50 -16.22 24.47 -24.27
CA GLU A 50 -15.68 25.13 -23.08
C GLU A 50 -16.76 25.81 -22.20
N GLU A 51 -16.31 26.18 -21.00
CA GLU A 51 -16.85 27.10 -19.98
C GLU A 51 -17.66 26.39 -18.87
N ASP A 52 -17.28 26.51 -17.59
CA ASP A 52 -17.19 27.76 -16.83
C ASP A 52 -16.21 27.66 -15.63
N LYS A 53 -15.50 28.75 -15.32
CA LYS A 53 -14.49 28.83 -14.25
C LYS A 53 -15.14 29.27 -12.94
N GLY A 54 -15.44 28.29 -12.10
CA GLY A 54 -15.86 28.47 -10.70
C GLY A 54 -14.67 28.59 -9.74
N ASP A 55 -14.90 29.34 -8.67
CA ASP A 55 -14.01 29.75 -7.58
C ASP A 55 -13.18 28.61 -6.96
N GLY A 56 -11.86 28.81 -6.84
CA GLY A 56 -10.86 27.80 -6.57
C GLY A 56 -10.75 27.36 -5.11
N SER A 57 -11.62 26.45 -4.70
CA SER A 57 -11.16 25.32 -3.88
C SER A 57 -10.61 24.27 -4.83
N GLU A 58 -9.34 23.88 -4.71
CA GLU A 58 -8.87 22.65 -5.36
C GLU A 58 -9.82 21.53 -4.90
N GLU A 59 -10.60 20.97 -5.82
CA GLU A 59 -11.55 19.91 -5.49
C GLU A 59 -10.75 18.76 -4.86
N GLU A 60 -11.20 18.31 -3.67
CA GLU A 60 -10.59 17.21 -2.94
C GLU A 60 -11.17 15.91 -3.50
N HIS A 61 -10.33 15.12 -4.19
CA HIS A 61 -10.73 13.83 -4.77
C HIS A 61 -10.40 12.66 -3.82
N ILE A 62 -10.32 12.91 -2.50
CA ILE A 62 -10.14 11.89 -1.48
C ILE A 62 -11.33 11.98 -0.50
N ASP A 63 -12.31 11.10 -0.66
CA ASP A 63 -13.41 10.92 0.29
C ASP A 63 -12.94 10.01 1.44
N SER A 64 -12.88 10.57 2.65
CA SER A 64 -12.48 9.87 3.88
C SER A 64 -13.53 9.97 5.00
N ASP A 65 -14.77 10.35 4.65
CA ASP A 65 -15.85 10.57 5.62
C ASP A 65 -16.30 9.26 6.30
N ASP A 66 -16.10 8.13 5.63
CA ASP A 66 -16.45 6.78 6.12
C ASP A 66 -15.32 6.13 6.93
N LEU A 67 -14.19 6.82 7.16
CA LEU A 67 -13.19 6.38 8.14
C LEU A 67 -13.68 6.67 9.57
N THR A 68 -13.36 5.76 10.49
CA THR A 68 -13.74 5.89 11.89
C THR A 68 -12.56 5.67 12.85
N ASP A 69 -12.75 6.06 14.11
CA ASP A 69 -11.85 5.79 15.24
C ASP A 69 -10.35 6.01 14.95
N LYS A 70 -9.54 4.94 15.05
CA LYS A 70 -8.09 5.02 14.97
C LYS A 70 -7.65 5.27 13.53
N GLU A 71 -8.29 4.62 12.58
CA GLU A 71 -8.02 4.73 11.16
C GLU A 71 -8.23 6.16 10.68
N LYS A 72 -9.37 6.77 11.06
CA LYS A 72 -9.64 8.18 10.77
C LYS A 72 -8.57 9.09 11.36
N CYS A 73 -8.28 8.93 12.65
CA CYS A 73 -7.32 9.77 13.34
C CYS A 73 -5.91 9.68 12.70
N ILE A 74 -5.46 8.49 12.33
CA ILE A 74 -4.17 8.28 11.68
C ILE A 74 -4.17 8.83 10.25
N ASN A 75 -5.23 8.61 9.46
CA ASN A 75 -5.37 9.19 8.13
C ASN A 75 -5.34 10.72 8.17
N ASP A 76 -6.09 11.34 9.09
CA ASP A 76 -6.13 12.80 9.25
C ASP A 76 -4.73 13.38 9.57
N PHE A 77 -3.92 12.65 10.37
CA PHE A 77 -2.54 13.04 10.61
C PHE A 77 -1.60 12.80 9.43
N LEU A 78 -1.78 11.72 8.67
CA LEU A 78 -1.01 11.52 7.43
C LEU A 78 -1.29 12.65 6.44
N THR A 79 -2.56 13.04 6.28
CA THR A 79 -2.96 14.14 5.39
C THR A 79 -2.45 15.50 5.85
N SER A 80 -2.56 15.81 7.13
CA SER A 80 -2.20 17.14 7.65
C SER A 80 -0.71 17.30 8.00
N LYS A 81 -0.06 16.23 8.48
CA LYS A 81 1.29 16.24 9.05
C LYS A 81 2.25 15.25 8.40
N GLY A 82 1.82 14.52 7.37
CA GLY A 82 2.68 13.65 6.58
C GLY A 82 3.92 14.37 6.04
N ASN A 83 4.97 13.59 5.78
CA ASN A 83 6.17 14.10 5.14
C ASN A 83 5.89 14.46 3.67
N THR A 84 6.91 14.94 2.96
CA THR A 84 6.76 15.36 1.56
C THR A 84 6.25 14.21 0.68
N PHE A 85 6.74 12.99 0.87
CA PHE A 85 6.29 11.83 0.10
C PHE A 85 4.79 11.53 0.26
N VAL A 86 4.28 11.51 1.49
CA VAL A 86 2.84 11.30 1.74
C VAL A 86 2.00 12.40 1.07
N LYS A 87 2.48 13.64 1.15
CA LYS A 87 1.81 14.79 0.51
C LYS A 87 1.83 14.69 -1.01
N GLU A 88 2.93 14.24 -1.61
CA GLU A 88 3.05 14.03 -3.05
C GLU A 88 2.09 12.95 -3.54
N ILE A 89 1.97 11.82 -2.84
CA ILE A 89 0.96 10.79 -3.18
C ILE A 89 -0.45 11.38 -3.13
N MET A 90 -0.79 12.07 -2.04
CA MET A 90 -2.14 12.63 -1.88
C MET A 90 -2.42 13.75 -2.90
N GLN A 91 -1.41 14.51 -3.33
CA GLN A 91 -1.55 15.53 -4.36
C GLN A 91 -1.91 14.96 -5.73
N ASN A 92 -1.58 13.70 -6.01
CA ASN A 92 -1.98 13.04 -7.25
C ASN A 92 -3.51 12.81 -7.36
N PHE A 93 -4.25 13.03 -6.28
CA PHE A 93 -5.70 12.91 -6.17
C PHE A 93 -6.32 14.25 -5.75
N LYS A 94 -5.81 15.36 -6.30
CA LYS A 94 -6.37 16.71 -6.12
C LYS A 94 -6.45 17.45 -7.44
N GLY A 95 -7.36 18.41 -7.54
CA GLY A 95 -7.45 19.29 -8.70
C GLY A 95 -8.00 18.57 -9.93
N ASN A 96 -7.22 18.40 -11.00
CA ASN A 96 -7.69 17.78 -12.24
C ASN A 96 -7.38 16.28 -12.30
N SER A 97 -7.46 15.57 -11.17
CA SER A 97 -7.16 14.13 -11.18
C SER A 97 -8.22 13.39 -11.99
N GLU A 98 -7.79 12.40 -12.78
CA GLU A 98 -8.70 11.48 -13.49
C GLU A 98 -9.34 10.46 -12.54
N PHE A 99 -8.85 10.37 -11.30
CA PHE A 99 -9.25 9.35 -10.34
C PHE A 99 -9.52 9.94 -8.97
N ASP A 100 -10.55 9.39 -8.33
CA ASP A 100 -10.93 9.65 -6.94
C ASP A 100 -10.47 8.50 -6.05
N ILE A 101 -10.22 8.79 -4.78
CA ILE A 101 -10.09 7.79 -3.72
C ILE A 101 -11.32 7.86 -2.83
N LYS A 102 -11.90 6.69 -2.55
CA LYS A 102 -12.80 6.49 -1.41
C LYS A 102 -12.12 5.57 -0.40
N ILE A 103 -11.76 6.11 0.76
CA ILE A 103 -11.16 5.37 1.87
C ILE A 103 -12.17 5.20 3.02
N GLN A 104 -12.34 3.98 3.52
CA GLN A 104 -13.36 3.67 4.53
C GLN A 104 -12.90 2.62 5.56
N SER A 105 -13.48 2.69 6.75
CA SER A 105 -13.36 1.66 7.77
C SER A 105 -14.36 0.53 7.49
N VAL A 106 -13.89 -0.71 7.51
CA VAL A 106 -14.75 -1.92 7.44
C VAL A 106 -14.44 -2.82 8.62
N ASP A 107 -15.42 -3.61 9.10
CA ASP A 107 -15.23 -4.45 10.30
C ASP A 107 -14.01 -5.37 10.16
N ARG A 108 -13.99 -6.15 9.07
CA ARG A 108 -12.94 -7.11 8.72
C ARG A 108 -12.84 -7.23 7.20
N ILE A 109 -11.64 -7.56 6.73
CA ILE A 109 -11.36 -7.84 5.32
C ILE A 109 -10.80 -9.26 5.25
N PHE A 110 -11.29 -10.06 4.30
CA PHE A 110 -10.84 -11.43 4.13
C PHE A 110 -10.28 -11.63 2.73
N GLY A 111 -9.04 -12.12 2.65
CA GLY A 111 -8.42 -12.50 1.38
C GLY A 111 -9.00 -13.79 0.82
N GLU A 112 -8.52 -14.20 -0.36
CA GLU A 112 -8.95 -15.42 -1.09
C GLU A 112 -8.84 -16.70 -0.25
N ASN A 113 -7.83 -16.79 0.61
CA ASN A 113 -7.58 -17.93 1.50
C ASN A 113 -8.27 -17.79 2.88
N ASN A 114 -9.17 -16.80 3.03
CA ASN A 114 -9.85 -16.47 4.28
C ASN A 114 -8.91 -15.92 5.38
N ASP A 115 -7.79 -15.32 4.97
CA ASP A 115 -6.86 -14.61 5.85
C ASP A 115 -7.39 -13.21 6.19
N ASP A 116 -7.13 -12.76 7.43
CA ASP A 116 -7.64 -11.49 7.96
C ASP A 116 -6.71 -10.32 7.59
N LEU A 117 -7.11 -9.51 6.61
CA LEU A 117 -6.25 -8.48 6.03
C LEU A 117 -6.32 -7.18 6.83
N ASN A 118 -5.20 -6.44 6.85
CA ASN A 118 -5.14 -5.13 7.48
C ASN A 118 -5.81 -4.03 6.64
N GLY A 119 -5.69 -4.13 5.32
CA GLY A 119 -6.23 -3.21 4.34
C GLY A 119 -6.31 -3.90 2.96
N GLU A 120 -7.07 -3.30 2.06
CA GLU A 120 -7.16 -3.72 0.66
C GLU A 120 -7.46 -2.51 -0.24
N THR A 121 -6.75 -2.43 -1.36
CA THR A 121 -7.02 -1.44 -2.41
C THR A 121 -7.68 -2.12 -3.61
N ARG A 122 -8.84 -1.61 -4.04
CA ARG A 122 -9.63 -2.18 -5.13
C ARG A 122 -9.92 -1.16 -6.22
N PHE A 123 -9.81 -1.59 -7.47
CA PHE A 123 -10.14 -0.79 -8.64
C PHE A 123 -10.84 -1.63 -9.70
N THR A 124 -11.82 -1.04 -10.39
CA THR A 124 -12.52 -1.66 -11.52
C THR A 124 -12.20 -0.87 -12.77
N LEU A 125 -11.72 -1.55 -13.82
CA LEU A 125 -11.36 -0.89 -15.08
C LEU A 125 -12.53 -0.09 -15.66
N GLY A 126 -12.25 1.16 -16.05
CA GLY A 126 -13.26 2.10 -16.55
C GLY A 126 -14.05 2.81 -15.46
N ASN A 127 -13.78 2.54 -14.19
CA ASN A 127 -14.22 3.37 -13.07
C ASN A 127 -13.21 4.50 -12.81
N GLU A 128 -13.67 5.61 -12.27
CA GLU A 128 -12.83 6.73 -11.84
C GLU A 128 -12.51 6.63 -10.34
N ILE A 129 -13.24 5.80 -9.58
CA ILE A 129 -13.05 5.64 -8.13
C ILE A 129 -12.17 4.44 -7.81
N ILE A 130 -11.08 4.68 -7.07
CA ILE A 130 -10.25 3.69 -6.39
C ILE A 130 -10.72 3.58 -4.94
N PHE A 131 -11.00 2.36 -4.48
CA PHE A 131 -11.46 2.10 -3.11
C PHE A 131 -10.31 1.63 -2.24
N ILE A 132 -10.22 2.15 -1.02
CA ILE A 132 -9.32 1.67 0.02
C ILE A 132 -10.16 1.26 1.22
N ASP A 133 -10.12 -0.01 1.58
CA ASP A 133 -10.77 -0.53 2.77
C ASP A 133 -9.72 -0.77 3.86
N ILE A 134 -9.96 -0.28 5.08
CA ILE A 134 -9.10 -0.54 6.24
C ILE A 134 -9.88 -1.35 7.28
N SER A 135 -9.31 -2.48 7.72
CA SER A 135 -9.92 -3.37 8.71
C SER A 135 -9.88 -2.75 10.10
N SER A 136 -11.04 -2.39 10.65
CA SER A 136 -11.18 -1.86 12.00
C SER A 136 -10.80 -2.88 13.07
N TYR A 137 -11.07 -4.17 12.83
CA TYR A 137 -10.59 -5.24 13.72
C TYR A 137 -9.07 -5.20 13.83
N GLN A 138 -8.36 -5.21 12.69
CA GLN A 138 -6.90 -5.22 12.67
C GLN A 138 -6.31 -3.90 13.15
N ALA A 139 -6.89 -2.76 12.75
CA ALA A 139 -6.46 -1.45 13.23
C ALA A 139 -6.49 -1.37 14.76
N ASN A 140 -7.51 -1.96 15.40
CA ASN A 140 -7.62 -2.01 16.86
C ASN A 140 -6.57 -2.94 17.51
N GLN A 141 -6.20 -4.04 16.86
CA GLN A 141 -5.14 -4.93 17.36
C GLN A 141 -3.75 -4.33 17.21
N ASN A 142 -3.52 -3.54 16.17
CA ASN A 142 -2.21 -3.04 15.78
C ASN A 142 -1.81 -1.73 16.48
N SER A 143 -0.51 -1.45 16.45
CA SER A 143 0.04 -0.17 16.92
C SER A 143 -0.41 0.98 16.01
N ALA A 144 -0.43 2.21 16.52
CA ALA A 144 -0.77 3.37 15.71
C ALA A 144 0.19 3.55 14.51
N LEU A 145 1.47 3.19 14.69
CA LEU A 145 2.46 3.23 13.61
C LEU A 145 2.23 2.13 12.55
N GLU A 146 1.76 0.95 12.95
CA GLU A 146 1.38 -0.12 12.02
C GLU A 146 0.12 0.22 11.21
N VAL A 147 -0.83 0.92 11.82
CA VAL A 147 -2.00 1.45 11.11
C VAL A 147 -1.56 2.52 10.11
N ALA A 148 -0.63 3.40 10.48
CA ALA A 148 -0.05 4.36 9.55
C ALA A 148 0.66 3.69 8.37
N ARG A 149 1.43 2.61 8.63
CA ARG A 149 2.04 1.77 7.59
C ARG A 149 0.99 1.17 6.66
N THR A 150 -0.10 0.63 7.21
CA THR A 150 -1.20 0.04 6.43
C THR A 150 -1.82 1.07 5.51
N ILE A 151 -2.27 2.21 6.05
CA ILE A 151 -2.90 3.28 5.25
C ILE A 151 -1.94 3.78 4.15
N LEU A 152 -0.66 3.98 4.48
CA LEU A 152 0.32 4.43 3.49
C LEU A 152 0.57 3.38 2.39
N HIS A 153 0.60 2.10 2.75
CA HIS A 153 0.72 1.00 1.79
C HIS A 153 -0.44 1.01 0.79
N GLU A 154 -1.67 1.13 1.28
CA GLU A 154 -2.86 1.22 0.41
C GLU A 154 -2.87 2.47 -0.48
N TYR A 155 -2.44 3.62 0.05
CA TYR A 155 -2.30 4.83 -0.79
C TYR A 155 -1.26 4.66 -1.91
N ILE A 156 -0.18 3.91 -1.66
CA ILE A 156 0.78 3.58 -2.72
C ILE A 156 0.12 2.67 -3.76
N HIS A 157 -0.64 1.64 -3.37
CA HIS A 157 -1.42 0.84 -4.32
C HIS A 157 -2.37 1.70 -5.16
N ALA A 158 -3.06 2.66 -4.55
CA ALA A 158 -3.92 3.59 -5.27
C ALA A 158 -3.15 4.44 -6.29
N ASP A 159 -1.99 5.01 -5.92
CA ASP A 159 -1.16 5.77 -6.87
C ASP A 159 -0.60 4.89 -8.00
N MET A 160 -0.27 3.64 -7.71
CA MET A 160 0.14 2.66 -8.72
C MET A 160 -0.99 2.37 -9.69
N LEU A 161 -2.21 2.13 -9.20
CA LEU A 161 -3.39 1.90 -10.04
C LEU A 161 -3.71 3.13 -10.91
N ARG A 162 -3.62 4.34 -10.35
CA ARG A 162 -3.73 5.60 -11.10
C ARG A 162 -2.71 5.64 -12.24
N LYS A 163 -1.43 5.39 -11.96
CA LYS A 163 -0.34 5.39 -12.95
C LYS A 163 -0.54 4.32 -14.05
N LEU A 164 -1.13 3.17 -13.73
CA LEU A 164 -1.40 2.12 -14.71
C LEU A 164 -2.57 2.43 -15.64
N ASN A 165 -3.54 3.25 -15.19
CA ASN A 165 -4.82 3.44 -15.88
C ASN A 165 -5.02 4.86 -16.41
N THR A 166 -4.13 5.81 -16.08
CA THR A 166 -4.26 7.20 -16.52
C THR A 166 -3.97 7.40 -18.01
N SER A 167 -4.67 8.37 -18.60
CA SER A 167 -4.39 8.82 -19.97
C SER A 167 -3.15 9.73 -20.05
N ASP A 168 -2.73 10.34 -18.95
CA ASP A 168 -1.55 11.22 -18.89
C ASP A 168 -0.23 10.43 -18.82
N GLN A 169 0.48 10.38 -19.95
CA GLN A 169 1.72 9.63 -20.12
C GLN A 169 2.96 10.50 -19.84
N THR A 170 3.03 11.09 -18.65
CA THR A 170 4.24 11.81 -18.20
C THR A 170 5.45 10.87 -18.11
N ASN A 171 6.66 11.44 -18.07
CA ASN A 171 7.88 10.63 -17.91
C ASN A 171 7.87 9.79 -16.62
N GLU A 172 7.32 10.33 -15.52
CA GLU A 172 7.20 9.59 -14.26
C GLU A 172 6.29 8.36 -14.42
N VAL A 173 5.13 8.53 -15.06
CA VAL A 173 4.19 7.45 -15.34
C VAL A 173 4.83 6.40 -16.25
N LEU A 174 5.52 6.80 -17.30
CA LEU A 174 6.19 5.91 -18.24
C LEU A 174 7.33 5.10 -17.57
N ASP A 175 8.14 5.74 -16.73
CA ASP A 175 9.22 5.08 -15.98
C ASP A 175 8.66 4.10 -14.94
N PHE A 176 7.56 4.46 -14.28
CA PHE A 176 6.81 3.55 -13.41
C PHE A 176 6.28 2.33 -14.18
N ILE A 177 5.56 2.54 -15.29
CA ILE A 177 5.01 1.45 -16.12
C ILE A 177 6.11 0.50 -16.60
N LYS A 178 7.27 1.04 -17.02
CA LYS A 178 8.42 0.25 -17.43
C LYS A 178 8.93 -0.66 -16.30
N THR A 179 8.96 -0.15 -15.07
CA THR A 179 9.39 -0.91 -13.90
C THR A 179 8.35 -1.98 -13.54
N TYR A 180 7.07 -1.64 -13.60
CA TYR A 180 5.97 -2.56 -13.38
C TYR A 180 5.96 -3.73 -14.38
N GLU A 181 6.07 -3.42 -15.67
CA GLU A 181 6.07 -4.41 -16.75
C GLU A 181 7.31 -5.32 -16.71
N LYS A 182 8.47 -4.83 -16.23
CA LYS A 182 9.65 -5.66 -15.95
C LYS A 182 9.30 -6.81 -14.99
N TYR A 183 8.52 -6.55 -13.94
CA TYR A 183 8.14 -7.57 -12.95
C TYR A 183 6.96 -8.45 -13.40
N LYS A 184 6.02 -7.89 -14.16
CA LYS A 184 4.91 -8.64 -14.74
C LYS A 184 5.40 -9.70 -15.73
N GLN A 185 6.35 -9.35 -16.59
CA GLN A 185 6.88 -10.25 -17.63
C GLN A 185 7.66 -11.44 -17.06
N THR A 186 8.24 -11.27 -15.87
CA THR A 186 9.04 -12.29 -15.19
C THR A 186 8.22 -13.36 -14.47
N LYS A 187 6.87 -13.23 -14.40
CA LYS A 187 5.96 -14.16 -13.70
C LYS A 187 6.45 -14.52 -12.30
N PHE A 188 6.86 -13.50 -11.52
CA PHE A 188 7.23 -13.72 -10.13
C PHE A 188 5.97 -14.12 -9.32
N GLU A 189 6.17 -14.99 -8.33
CA GLU A 189 5.15 -15.45 -7.37
C GLU A 189 4.96 -14.48 -6.16
N PRO A 190 5.37 -13.21 -6.29
CA PRO A 190 4.63 -12.01 -5.86
C PRO A 190 3.96 -11.27 -7.02
N THR A 191 2.88 -10.52 -6.74
CA THR A 191 2.29 -9.62 -7.74
C THR A 191 3.33 -8.59 -8.23
N ALA A 192 3.24 -8.21 -9.50
CA ALA A 192 4.10 -7.14 -10.05
C ALA A 192 3.97 -5.82 -9.25
N GLN A 193 2.84 -5.62 -8.57
CA GLN A 193 2.63 -4.48 -7.69
C GLN A 193 3.60 -4.49 -6.51
N HIS A 194 3.69 -5.60 -5.77
CA HIS A 194 4.55 -5.66 -4.59
C HIS A 194 6.04 -5.55 -4.91
N GLU A 195 6.49 -6.12 -6.02
CA GLU A 195 7.87 -5.94 -6.49
C GLU A 195 8.16 -4.49 -6.88
N THR A 196 7.21 -3.85 -7.57
CA THR A 196 7.34 -2.44 -7.95
C THR A 196 7.32 -1.54 -6.73
N MET A 197 6.48 -1.85 -5.73
CA MET A 197 6.46 -1.15 -4.45
C MET A 197 7.80 -1.27 -3.72
N ALA A 198 8.35 -2.48 -3.67
CA ALA A 198 9.65 -2.74 -3.06
C ALA A 198 10.79 -1.97 -3.76
N GLU A 199 10.80 -1.93 -5.10
CA GLU A 199 11.86 -1.23 -5.85
C GLU A 199 11.74 0.30 -5.76
N LEU A 200 10.52 0.85 -5.85
CA LEU A 200 10.33 2.29 -6.03
C LEU A 200 9.93 3.05 -4.76
N TYR A 201 9.25 2.41 -3.81
CA TYR A 201 8.57 3.11 -2.71
C TYR A 201 9.04 2.70 -1.31
N LEU A 202 9.75 1.57 -1.16
CA LEU A 202 10.18 1.06 0.15
C LEU A 202 10.91 2.11 0.99
N LYS A 203 11.89 2.80 0.40
CA LYS A 203 12.68 3.81 1.12
C LYS A 203 11.82 5.03 1.52
N SER A 204 10.94 5.47 0.62
CA SER A 204 10.01 6.56 0.91
C SER A 204 9.03 6.19 2.03
N MET A 205 8.57 4.92 2.07
CA MET A 205 7.73 4.39 3.13
C MET A 205 8.48 4.31 4.47
N GLU A 206 9.72 3.83 4.49
CA GLU A 206 10.60 3.85 5.67
C GLU A 206 10.72 5.27 6.25
N ASP A 207 11.10 6.23 5.39
CA ASP A 207 11.31 7.62 5.81
C ASP A 207 10.02 8.27 6.29
N ALA A 208 8.88 7.97 5.64
CA ALA A 208 7.57 8.43 6.08
C ALA A 208 7.15 7.89 7.44
N LEU A 209 7.39 6.60 7.71
CA LEU A 209 7.10 6.00 9.02
C LEU A 209 7.96 6.59 10.12
N LYS A 210 9.25 6.79 9.84
CA LYS A 210 10.19 7.43 10.77
C LYS A 210 9.76 8.86 11.11
N ASP A 211 9.40 9.64 10.10
CA ASP A 211 8.92 11.02 10.29
C ASP A 211 7.57 11.07 11.00
N PHE A 212 6.63 10.18 10.66
CA PHE A 212 5.33 10.09 11.33
C PHE A 212 5.50 9.76 12.81
N TYR A 213 6.34 8.77 13.13
CA TYR A 213 6.60 8.41 14.52
C TYR A 213 7.17 9.58 15.32
N LYS A 214 8.16 10.28 14.75
CA LYS A 214 8.80 11.43 15.39
C LYS A 214 7.88 12.64 15.58
N ASN A 215 7.07 12.96 14.57
CA ASN A 215 6.36 14.24 14.50
C ASN A 215 4.87 14.15 14.87
N VAL A 216 4.27 12.96 14.77
CA VAL A 216 2.86 12.71 15.09
C VAL A 216 2.76 11.94 16.40
N LEU A 217 3.46 10.81 16.53
CA LEU A 217 3.46 9.99 17.73
C LEU A 217 4.47 10.49 18.78
N VAL A 218 4.55 11.81 18.98
CA VAL A 218 5.62 12.49 19.74
C VAL A 218 5.77 11.94 21.17
N GLY A 219 4.66 11.66 21.86
CA GLY A 219 4.70 11.10 23.21
C GLY A 219 5.36 9.72 23.26
N ASP A 220 5.01 8.86 22.30
CA ASP A 220 5.55 7.51 22.17
C ASP A 220 7.01 7.54 21.72
N TYR A 221 7.33 8.39 20.72
CA TYR A 221 8.69 8.65 20.28
C TYR A 221 9.58 9.11 21.45
N ASN A 222 9.15 10.11 22.22
CA ASN A 222 9.95 10.63 23.32
C ASN A 222 10.17 9.60 24.43
N TYR A 223 9.16 8.79 24.73
CA TYR A 223 9.26 7.72 25.70
C TYR A 223 10.30 6.66 25.26
N ASN A 224 10.18 6.17 24.03
CA ASN A 224 11.03 5.10 23.52
C ASN A 224 12.45 5.53 23.15
N THR A 225 12.64 6.82 22.81
CA THR A 225 13.93 7.34 22.33
C THR A 225 14.66 8.21 23.35
N ASN A 226 14.15 8.32 24.58
CA ASN A 226 14.64 9.27 25.58
C ASN A 226 14.73 10.70 25.00
N ASN A 227 13.56 11.22 24.58
CA ASN A 227 13.41 12.54 23.94
C ASN A 227 14.34 12.73 22.73
N GLY A 228 14.51 11.68 21.92
CA GLY A 228 15.37 11.67 20.73
C GLY A 228 16.86 11.50 20.99
N THR A 229 17.29 11.30 22.25
CA THR A 229 18.71 11.08 22.58
C THR A 229 19.20 9.70 22.14
N ASN A 230 18.31 8.72 22.10
CA ASN A 230 18.57 7.35 21.67
C ASN A 230 17.49 6.92 20.66
N PRO A 231 17.53 7.44 19.41
CA PRO A 231 16.52 7.12 18.41
C PRO A 231 16.48 5.62 18.09
N LEU A 232 15.30 5.12 17.71
CA LEU A 232 15.19 3.76 17.17
C LEU A 232 16.03 3.65 15.88
N PRO A 233 16.65 2.48 15.62
CA PRO A 233 17.48 2.29 14.44
C PRO A 233 16.66 2.35 13.16
N ASP A 234 17.26 2.78 12.05
CA ASP A 234 16.58 2.87 10.74
C ASP A 234 16.06 1.52 10.26
N SER A 235 16.77 0.44 10.61
CA SER A 235 16.34 -0.94 10.36
C SER A 235 15.02 -1.31 11.03
N PHE A 236 14.57 -0.60 12.07
CA PHE A 236 13.23 -0.77 12.62
C PHE A 236 12.16 -0.30 11.64
N TYR A 237 12.28 0.92 11.11
CA TYR A 237 11.30 1.47 10.16
C TYR A 237 11.36 0.75 8.81
N GLU A 238 12.56 0.31 8.38
CA GLU A 238 12.71 -0.51 7.18
C GLU A 238 12.03 -1.86 7.38
N ALA A 239 12.18 -2.49 8.56
CA ALA A 239 11.50 -3.73 8.88
C ALA A 239 9.98 -3.57 8.87
N LEU A 240 9.45 -2.45 9.38
CA LEU A 240 8.02 -2.13 9.29
C LEU A 240 7.58 -1.97 7.83
N ALA A 241 8.33 -1.20 7.02
CA ALA A 241 8.05 -1.02 5.60
C ALA A 241 7.97 -2.36 4.84
N TRP A 242 8.79 -3.35 5.21
CA TRP A 242 8.75 -4.69 4.65
C TRP A 242 7.55 -5.55 5.08
N ARG A 243 6.85 -5.27 6.19
CA ARG A 243 5.80 -6.18 6.73
C ARG A 243 4.59 -6.39 5.81
N GLY A 244 4.31 -5.48 4.86
CA GLY A 244 3.26 -5.66 3.85
C GLY A 244 3.76 -6.29 2.53
N LEU A 245 5.07 -6.57 2.43
CA LEU A 245 5.72 -6.99 1.18
C LEU A 245 6.44 -8.34 1.34
N LYS A 246 7.15 -8.53 2.46
CA LYS A 246 8.03 -9.69 2.67
C LYS A 246 7.26 -11.01 2.70
N ASP A 247 6.04 -10.99 3.24
CA ASP A 247 5.19 -12.18 3.38
C ASP A 247 4.61 -12.62 2.03
N HIS A 248 4.64 -11.74 1.03
CA HIS A 248 4.27 -12.06 -0.36
C HIS A 248 5.45 -12.57 -1.19
N ASN A 249 6.56 -12.96 -0.55
CA ASN A 249 7.69 -13.57 -1.24
C ASN A 249 8.35 -12.67 -2.32
N VAL A 250 8.33 -11.35 -2.13
CA VAL A 250 9.01 -10.38 -3.01
C VAL A 250 10.49 -10.68 -3.21
N GLN A 251 10.94 -10.70 -4.46
CA GLN A 251 12.31 -11.00 -4.86
C GLN A 251 13.28 -9.99 -4.26
N ALA A 252 12.90 -8.71 -4.21
CA ALA A 252 13.71 -7.68 -3.56
C ALA A 252 14.03 -8.02 -2.09
N TYR A 253 13.08 -8.58 -1.33
CA TYR A 253 13.33 -9.05 0.03
C TYR A 253 14.15 -10.36 0.04
N LYS A 254 13.85 -11.30 -0.87
CA LYS A 254 14.60 -12.56 -1.00
C LYS A 254 16.08 -12.33 -1.28
N ASP A 255 16.41 -11.32 -2.08
CA ASP A 255 17.77 -10.94 -2.46
C ASP A 255 18.55 -10.23 -1.35
N LEU A 256 17.89 -9.80 -0.28
CA LEU A 256 18.58 -9.30 0.90
C LEU A 256 19.48 -10.39 1.49
N SER A 257 20.69 -9.99 1.90
CA SER A 257 21.59 -10.88 2.61
C SER A 257 20.94 -11.42 3.90
N ASN A 258 21.30 -12.64 4.31
CA ASN A 258 20.80 -13.22 5.56
C ASN A 258 21.10 -12.34 6.77
N THR A 259 22.27 -11.68 6.80
CA THR A 259 22.61 -10.70 7.83
C THR A 259 21.63 -9.54 7.88
N LYS A 260 21.23 -9.00 6.71
CA LYS A 260 20.26 -7.91 6.64
C LYS A 260 18.88 -8.37 7.10
N LYS A 261 18.41 -9.54 6.67
CA LYS A 261 17.13 -10.11 7.16
C LYS A 261 17.13 -10.27 8.68
N GLN A 262 18.21 -10.81 9.25
CA GLN A 262 18.38 -10.94 10.70
C GLN A 262 18.39 -9.59 11.42
N GLU A 263 19.04 -8.57 10.85
CA GLU A 263 19.03 -7.21 11.38
C GLU A 263 17.61 -6.64 11.45
N LEU A 264 16.83 -6.78 10.37
CA LEU A 264 15.45 -6.30 10.29
C LEU A 264 14.54 -7.02 11.30
N GLU A 265 14.60 -8.35 11.36
CA GLU A 265 13.78 -9.13 12.32
C GLU A 265 14.14 -8.80 13.77
N LYS A 266 15.43 -8.61 14.07
CA LYS A 266 15.88 -8.21 15.40
C LYS A 266 15.39 -6.82 15.75
N ALA A 267 15.53 -5.84 14.85
CA ALA A 267 15.07 -4.47 15.08
C ALA A 267 13.56 -4.42 15.33
N LEU A 268 12.79 -5.20 14.58
CA LEU A 268 11.35 -5.33 14.79
C LEU A 268 11.05 -5.93 16.17
N THR A 269 11.63 -7.09 16.49
CA THR A 269 11.38 -7.79 17.76
C THR A 269 11.73 -6.93 18.99
N ASP A 270 12.84 -6.19 18.94
CA ASP A 270 13.33 -5.39 20.07
C ASP A 270 12.46 -4.16 20.38
N HIS A 271 11.74 -3.64 19.39
CA HIS A 271 11.07 -2.33 19.49
C HIS A 271 9.56 -2.38 19.26
N PHE A 272 9.03 -3.40 18.58
CA PHE A 272 7.62 -3.44 18.19
C PHE A 272 6.67 -3.42 19.39
N HIS A 273 7.03 -4.11 20.48
CA HIS A 273 6.19 -4.19 21.67
C HIS A 273 6.07 -2.88 22.45
N SER A 274 6.96 -1.92 22.22
CA SER A 274 6.99 -0.66 22.96
C SER A 274 6.28 0.48 22.24
N ILE A 275 5.72 0.23 21.06
CA ILE A 275 4.96 1.20 20.28
C ILE A 275 3.50 1.24 20.73
N THR A 276 2.97 2.45 20.91
CA THR A 276 1.59 2.66 21.35
C THR A 276 0.55 2.14 20.36
N LYS A 277 -0.56 1.60 20.89
CA LYS A 277 -1.77 1.30 20.10
C LYS A 277 -2.66 2.51 19.87
N SER A 278 -2.46 3.61 20.59
CA SER A 278 -3.38 4.73 20.58
C SER A 278 -2.98 5.78 19.55
N CYS A 279 -3.95 6.31 18.83
CA CYS A 279 -3.74 7.54 18.08
C CYS A 279 -3.53 8.71 19.07
N PRO A 280 -2.70 9.72 18.75
CA PRO A 280 -2.59 10.92 19.57
C PRO A 280 -3.92 11.66 19.68
N ASN A 281 -4.21 12.22 20.86
CA ASN A 281 -5.34 13.12 21.09
C ASN A 281 -5.09 14.51 20.49
#